data_AF-W9KKY1-F1
#
_entry.id   AF-W9KKY1-F1
#
_cell.length_a   1.000
_cell.length_b   1.000
_cell.length_c   1.000
_cell.angle_alpha   90.00
_cell.angle_beta   90.00
_cell.angle_gamma   90.00
#
_symmetry.space_group_name_H-M   'P 1'
#
loop_
_entity.id
_entity.type
_entity.pdbx_description
1 polymer ?
#
loop_
_entity_poly.entity_id
_entity_poly.type
_entity_poly.pdbx_seq_one_letter_code
_entity_poly.pdbx_strand_id
1 'polypeptide(L)'
;MGKTNAASAAASMRSSYGGLQLALLVGVMYIVISKTVVQYDFGRQYPDKFVRKNTVEDNLGRPNKDVRNLVALFETDRGLDQLEQRTARFLRQLQANVAQTRRRGKYDYPGPAEDRLFEPAYRHKHRVSPTCSCRDCFSDVDPVCDEALSSSCADLGCDDEHLVARERLQAKRQSEHDDSDTARQPAVHVGAVASGDTVMKSAADRDRFSREAGVIAFETEGAGVWDEVPCIVVKGVCDYADSHKHKGRQNFAAATAAASKAILEGYIRTDKALKASAGDGKCSSSPMLANRAGGNEDTGSRNGSAAIPQQDQANAAHGPVFHGPISGQYVIPGIVNLTA
;
A
#
# COMPACT_ATOMS: atom_id res chain seq x y z
N MET A 1 9.35 -2.12 10.99
CA MET A 1 8.35 -1.70 11.99
C MET A 1 7.14 -1.26 11.18
N GLY A 2 5.95 -1.80 11.46
CA GLY A 2 4.75 -1.68 10.62
C GLY A 2 4.07 -3.03 10.46
N LYS A 3 4.70 -3.92 9.69
CA LYS A 3 4.19 -5.28 9.38
C LYS A 3 3.89 -6.13 10.61
N THR A 4 4.80 -6.23 11.58
CA THR A 4 4.62 -7.06 12.79
C THR A 4 3.46 -6.59 13.68
N ASN A 5 3.33 -5.27 13.87
CA ASN A 5 2.22 -4.69 14.63
C ASN A 5 0.89 -4.89 13.89
N ALA A 6 0.89 -4.70 12.57
CA ALA A 6 -0.28 -4.92 11.73
C ALA A 6 -0.72 -6.40 11.75
N ALA A 7 0.23 -7.34 11.70
CA ALA A 7 -0.03 -8.77 11.81
C ALA A 7 -0.63 -9.14 13.19
N SER A 8 -0.05 -8.62 14.28
CA SER A 8 -0.58 -8.84 15.63
C SER A 8 -2.01 -8.31 15.80
N ALA A 9 -2.28 -7.11 15.28
CA ALA A 9 -3.62 -6.54 15.26
C ALA A 9 -4.59 -7.39 14.41
N ALA A 10 -4.16 -7.84 13.23
CA ALA A 10 -4.95 -8.68 12.35
C ALA A 10 -5.26 -10.06 12.96
N ALA A 11 -4.28 -10.69 13.61
CA ALA A 11 -4.44 -11.94 14.35
C ALA A 11 -5.45 -11.79 15.49
N SER A 12 -5.37 -10.67 16.24
CA SER A 12 -6.32 -10.34 17.30
C SER A 12 -7.74 -10.14 16.76
N MET A 13 -7.89 -9.47 15.61
CA MET A 13 -9.17 -9.32 14.92
C MET A 13 -9.73 -10.67 14.47
N ARG A 14 -8.91 -11.53 13.85
CA ARG A 14 -9.33 -12.87 13.44
C ARG A 14 -9.86 -13.69 14.63
N SER A 15 -9.21 -13.60 15.78
CA SER A 15 -9.62 -14.29 17.01
C SER A 15 -10.93 -13.73 17.58
N SER A 16 -11.09 -12.40 17.58
CA SER A 16 -12.25 -11.74 18.18
C SER A 16 -13.50 -11.77 17.29
N TYR A 17 -13.32 -11.82 15.96
CA TYR A 17 -14.40 -11.75 14.97
C TYR A 17 -14.42 -13.01 14.10
N GLY A 18 -14.96 -14.11 14.62
CA GLY A 18 -15.03 -15.40 13.91
C GLY A 18 -15.84 -15.41 12.61
N GLY A 19 -16.62 -14.35 12.36
CA GLY A 19 -17.37 -14.14 11.11
C GLY A 19 -16.72 -13.17 10.13
N LEU A 20 -15.47 -12.78 10.33
CA LEU A 20 -14.77 -11.82 9.46
C LEU A 20 -14.56 -12.41 8.06
N GLN A 21 -15.17 -11.80 7.06
CA GLN A 21 -15.09 -12.23 5.65
C GLN A 21 -14.17 -11.37 4.79
N LEU A 22 -14.01 -10.09 5.16
CA LEU A 22 -13.18 -9.12 4.47
C LEU A 22 -12.75 -8.02 5.44
N ALA A 23 -11.48 -7.67 5.42
CA ALA A 23 -10.92 -6.47 6.04
C ALA A 23 -10.41 -5.51 4.95
N LEU A 24 -10.56 -4.20 5.18
CA LEU A 24 -9.93 -3.17 4.36
C LEU A 24 -8.79 -2.54 5.17
N LEU A 25 -7.56 -2.67 4.69
CA LEU A 25 -6.43 -1.93 5.26
C LEU A 25 -6.29 -0.61 4.50
N VAL A 26 -6.66 0.51 5.13
CA VAL A 26 -6.82 1.79 4.43
C VAL A 26 -5.69 2.77 4.80
N GLY A 27 -4.90 3.20 3.81
CA GLY A 27 -3.88 4.27 3.88
C GLY A 27 -4.31 5.56 3.17
N VAL A 28 -3.53 6.65 3.24
CA VAL A 28 -3.98 8.05 3.01
C VAL A 28 -3.59 8.65 1.63
N MET A 29 -4.52 9.12 0.75
CA MET A 29 -4.34 10.08 -0.41
C MET A 29 -4.92 9.85 -1.82
N TYR A 30 -4.66 8.75 -2.49
CA TYR A 30 -5.24 8.34 -3.79
C TYR A 30 -5.46 6.85 -3.80
N ILE A 31 -6.54 6.37 -4.38
CA ILE A 31 -7.01 5.01 -4.08
C ILE A 31 -6.30 4.01 -4.98
N VAL A 32 -5.34 3.30 -4.41
CA VAL A 32 -4.78 2.08 -5.01
C VAL A 32 -5.36 0.88 -4.28
N ILE A 33 -6.03 0.01 -5.02
CA ILE A 33 -6.59 -1.24 -4.55
C ILE A 33 -5.60 -2.36 -4.89
N SER A 34 -5.12 -3.05 -3.87
CA SER A 34 -4.16 -4.13 -4.05
C SER A 34 -4.79 -5.33 -4.74
N LYS A 35 -4.22 -5.70 -5.88
CA LYS A 35 -4.41 -7.01 -6.52
C LYS A 35 -3.50 -8.07 -5.90
N THR A 36 -2.27 -7.69 -5.59
CA THR A 36 -1.26 -8.50 -4.93
C THR A 36 -0.40 -7.60 -4.04
N VAL A 37 0.28 -8.20 -3.07
CA VAL A 37 1.26 -7.50 -2.21
C VAL A 37 2.63 -8.12 -2.41
N VAL A 38 3.66 -7.29 -2.59
CA VAL A 38 5.05 -7.71 -2.83
C VAL A 38 5.95 -7.14 -1.73
N GLN A 39 6.68 -7.97 -1.02
CA GLN A 39 7.59 -7.51 0.04
C GLN A 39 8.90 -6.98 -0.56
N TYR A 40 9.12 -5.67 -0.57
CA TYR A 40 10.27 -5.08 -1.30
C TYR A 40 11.58 -5.08 -0.50
N ASP A 41 11.50 -5.09 0.83
CA ASP A 41 12.66 -5.11 1.73
C ASP A 41 12.86 -6.43 2.47
N PHE A 42 12.16 -7.49 2.03
CA PHE A 42 12.36 -8.83 2.55
C PHE A 42 13.43 -9.57 1.74
N GLY A 43 14.61 -9.75 2.32
CA GLY A 43 15.76 -10.25 1.57
C GLY A 43 17.06 -10.30 2.36
N ARG A 44 18.18 -10.37 1.63
CA ARG A 44 19.54 -10.40 2.17
C ARG A 44 20.32 -9.19 1.65
N GLN A 45 20.91 -8.43 2.56
CA GLN A 45 21.83 -7.34 2.22
C GLN A 45 23.26 -7.87 2.09
N TYR A 46 23.90 -7.59 0.96
CA TYR A 46 25.32 -7.76 0.68
C TYR A 46 25.98 -6.37 0.59
N PRO A 47 27.31 -6.27 0.67
CA PRO A 47 28.01 -4.98 0.57
C PRO A 47 27.69 -4.19 -0.71
N ASP A 48 27.45 -4.89 -1.83
CA ASP A 48 27.22 -4.34 -3.16
C ASP A 48 25.74 -4.30 -3.57
N LYS A 49 24.87 -5.09 -2.93
CA LYS A 49 23.48 -5.25 -3.36
C LYS A 49 22.54 -5.80 -2.31
N PHE A 50 21.26 -5.55 -2.51
CA PHE A 50 20.19 -6.25 -1.82
C PHE A 50 19.60 -7.33 -2.73
N VAL A 51 19.46 -8.55 -2.21
CA VAL A 51 18.82 -9.67 -2.93
C VAL A 51 17.50 -10.01 -2.24
N ARG A 52 16.38 -9.74 -2.93
CA ARG A 52 15.04 -10.06 -2.43
C ARG A 52 14.85 -11.57 -2.30
N LYS A 53 14.19 -11.96 -1.22
CA LYS A 53 13.63 -13.30 -1.05
C LYS A 53 12.29 -13.36 -1.80
N ASN A 54 12.25 -14.15 -2.86
CA ASN A 54 11.13 -14.20 -3.80
C ASN A 54 10.73 -15.64 -4.17
N THR A 55 11.07 -16.61 -3.33
CA THR A 55 10.62 -18.00 -3.47
C THR A 55 9.11 -18.12 -3.22
N VAL A 56 8.54 -19.29 -3.46
CA VAL A 56 7.10 -19.53 -3.21
C VAL A 56 6.78 -19.35 -1.72
N GLU A 57 7.69 -19.77 -0.86
CA GLU A 57 7.58 -19.70 0.60
C GLU A 57 7.76 -18.27 1.14
N ASP A 58 8.50 -17.43 0.42
CA ASP A 58 8.77 -16.04 0.81
C ASP A 58 7.72 -15.04 0.28
N ASN A 59 7.01 -15.41 -0.79
CA ASN A 59 5.99 -14.55 -1.38
C ASN A 59 4.64 -14.73 -0.67
N LEU A 60 3.91 -13.62 -0.55
CA LEU A 60 2.58 -13.62 0.02
C LEU A 60 1.59 -14.40 -0.87
N GLY A 61 0.69 -15.13 -0.22
CA GLY A 61 -0.29 -15.97 -0.90
C GLY A 61 -1.27 -15.16 -1.76
N ARG A 62 -1.95 -15.85 -2.69
CA ARG A 62 -3.06 -15.23 -3.43
C ARG A 62 -4.24 -14.99 -2.49
N PRO A 63 -4.98 -13.87 -2.64
CA PRO A 63 -6.23 -13.68 -1.90
C PRO A 63 -7.23 -14.80 -2.15
N ASN A 64 -8.17 -14.94 -1.23
CA ASN A 64 -9.26 -15.89 -1.38
C ASN A 64 -10.12 -15.58 -2.63
N LYS A 65 -10.97 -16.53 -3.04
CA LYS A 65 -11.75 -16.41 -4.27
C LYS A 65 -12.68 -15.18 -4.27
N ASP A 66 -13.30 -14.88 -3.15
CA ASP A 66 -14.28 -13.78 -3.05
C ASP A 66 -13.60 -12.42 -3.20
N VAL A 67 -12.44 -12.23 -2.55
CA VAL A 67 -11.60 -11.04 -2.74
C VAL A 67 -11.12 -10.94 -4.18
N ARG A 68 -10.67 -12.04 -4.80
CA ARG A 68 -10.21 -12.02 -6.19
C ARG A 68 -11.33 -11.67 -7.17
N ASN A 69 -12.54 -12.20 -6.96
CA ASN A 69 -13.71 -11.86 -7.78
C ASN A 69 -14.08 -10.38 -7.64
N LEU A 70 -14.04 -9.85 -6.41
CA LEU A 70 -14.30 -8.44 -6.14
C LEU A 70 -13.25 -7.54 -6.83
N VAL A 71 -11.96 -7.87 -6.71
CA VAL A 71 -10.89 -7.13 -7.37
C VAL A 71 -11.05 -7.21 -8.89
N ALA A 72 -11.35 -8.38 -9.45
CA ALA A 72 -11.57 -8.54 -10.88
C ALA A 72 -12.76 -7.71 -11.40
N LEU A 73 -13.81 -7.52 -10.59
CA LEU A 73 -14.90 -6.60 -10.93
C LEU A 73 -14.39 -5.17 -11.09
N PHE A 74 -13.51 -4.70 -10.20
CA PHE A 74 -12.91 -3.37 -10.27
C PHE A 74 -11.86 -3.22 -11.38
N GLU A 75 -11.41 -4.30 -12.01
CA GLU A 75 -10.56 -4.25 -13.21
C GLU A 75 -11.38 -4.07 -14.51
N THR A 76 -12.72 -4.17 -14.44
CA THR A 76 -13.59 -3.85 -15.58
C THR A 76 -13.92 -2.37 -15.63
N ASP A 77 -14.02 -1.78 -16.83
CA ASP A 77 -14.35 -0.35 -17.00
C ASP A 77 -15.62 0.03 -16.22
N ARG A 78 -16.71 -0.74 -16.40
CA ARG A 78 -17.98 -0.51 -15.71
C ARG A 78 -17.86 -0.63 -14.18
N GLY A 79 -17.10 -1.59 -13.68
CA GLY A 79 -16.93 -1.80 -12.25
C GLY A 79 -16.08 -0.69 -11.62
N LEU A 80 -15.04 -0.26 -12.32
CA LEU A 80 -14.18 0.85 -11.92
C LEU A 80 -14.95 2.17 -11.90
N ASP A 81 -15.68 2.49 -12.98
CA ASP A 81 -16.52 3.69 -13.08
C ASP A 81 -17.54 3.77 -11.93
N GLN A 82 -18.22 2.66 -11.64
CA GLN A 82 -19.18 2.59 -10.53
C GLN A 82 -18.50 2.81 -9.18
N LEU A 83 -17.31 2.25 -8.98
CA LEU A 83 -16.55 2.39 -7.75
C LEU A 83 -16.07 3.84 -7.57
N GLU A 84 -15.55 4.49 -8.60
CA GLU A 84 -15.14 5.89 -8.58
C GLU A 84 -16.32 6.81 -8.27
N GLN A 85 -17.47 6.62 -8.94
CA GLN A 85 -18.68 7.40 -8.69
C GLN A 85 -19.20 7.25 -7.25
N ARG A 86 -19.25 6.03 -6.73
CA ARG A 86 -19.69 5.76 -5.34
C ARG A 86 -18.72 6.35 -4.32
N THR A 87 -17.42 6.23 -4.58
CA THR A 87 -16.37 6.84 -3.76
C THR A 87 -16.51 8.36 -3.74
N ALA A 88 -16.66 8.99 -4.91
CA ALA A 88 -16.89 10.44 -5.01
C ALA A 88 -18.15 10.87 -4.25
N ARG A 89 -19.22 10.08 -4.29
CA ARG A 89 -20.44 10.33 -3.49
C ARG A 89 -20.16 10.31 -2.00
N PHE A 90 -19.47 9.29 -1.48
CA PHE A 90 -19.14 9.20 -0.05
C PHE A 90 -18.19 10.31 0.39
N LEU A 91 -17.22 10.68 -0.45
CA LEU A 91 -16.32 11.79 -0.17
C LEU A 91 -17.08 13.11 -0.04
N ARG A 92 -18.00 13.40 -0.97
CA ARG A 92 -18.87 14.58 -0.89
C ARG A 92 -19.72 14.61 0.37
N GLN A 93 -20.27 13.47 0.78
CA GLN A 93 -21.00 13.37 2.04
C GLN A 93 -20.09 13.71 3.24
N LEU A 94 -18.86 13.18 3.27
CA LEU A 94 -17.89 13.51 4.33
C LEU A 94 -17.55 15.01 4.35
N GLN A 95 -17.33 15.62 3.19
CA GLN A 95 -17.05 17.05 3.06
C GLN A 95 -18.25 17.92 3.49
N ALA A 96 -19.46 17.57 3.06
CA ALA A 96 -20.69 18.26 3.45
C ALA A 96 -20.94 18.19 4.95
N ASN A 97 -20.72 17.02 5.57
CA ASN A 97 -20.90 16.83 7.01
C ASN A 97 -19.96 17.69 7.85
N VAL A 98 -18.77 18.03 7.34
CA VAL A 98 -17.84 18.92 8.07
C VAL A 98 -17.99 20.39 7.69
N ALA A 99 -18.75 20.73 6.65
CA ALA A 99 -18.89 22.08 6.12
C ALA A 99 -19.47 23.09 7.14
N GLN A 100 -20.32 22.62 8.05
CA GLN A 100 -20.94 23.45 9.10
C GLN A 100 -20.20 23.35 10.45
N THR A 101 -19.09 22.63 10.51
CA THR A 101 -18.31 22.45 11.74
C THR A 101 -17.08 23.36 11.75
N ARG A 102 -16.39 23.46 12.89
CA ARG A 102 -15.07 24.11 12.98
C ARG A 102 -14.00 23.47 12.07
N ARG A 103 -14.27 22.30 11.48
CA ARG A 103 -13.39 21.58 10.54
C ARG A 103 -13.77 21.82 9.07
N ARG A 104 -14.56 22.85 8.76
CA ARG A 104 -14.87 23.25 7.38
C ARG A 104 -13.60 23.34 6.55
N GLY A 105 -13.65 22.80 5.34
CA GLY A 105 -12.53 22.82 4.39
C GLY A 105 -11.41 21.82 4.67
N LYS A 106 -11.46 21.08 5.79
CA LYS A 106 -10.38 20.14 6.17
C LYS A 106 -10.14 19.05 5.13
N TYR A 107 -11.18 18.60 4.45
CA TYR A 107 -11.13 17.52 3.48
C TYR A 107 -11.35 18.02 2.05
N ASP A 108 -11.13 19.29 1.78
CA ASP A 108 -11.31 19.85 0.44
C ASP A 108 -10.20 19.35 -0.49
N TYR A 109 -10.55 19.19 -1.77
CA TYR A 109 -9.56 18.82 -2.77
C TYR A 109 -8.56 19.99 -2.92
N PRO A 110 -7.26 19.74 -2.70
CA PRO A 110 -6.26 20.81 -2.70
C PRO A 110 -5.91 21.32 -4.12
N GLY A 111 -6.49 20.72 -5.17
CA GLY A 111 -6.27 21.11 -6.56
C GLY A 111 -5.10 20.37 -7.24
N PRO A 112 -5.01 20.42 -8.58
CA PRO A 112 -3.96 19.79 -9.37
C PRO A 112 -2.62 20.52 -9.26
N ALA A 113 -2.59 21.75 -8.78
CA ALA A 113 -1.34 22.50 -8.51
C ALA A 113 -0.55 21.87 -7.35
N GLU A 114 -1.24 21.29 -6.38
CA GLU A 114 -0.66 20.58 -5.25
C GLU A 114 -0.22 19.14 -5.64
N ASP A 115 -0.47 18.74 -6.90
CA ASP A 115 -0.02 17.46 -7.44
C ASP A 115 1.35 17.56 -8.13
N ARG A 116 2.40 17.68 -7.32
CA ARG A 116 3.80 17.89 -7.76
C ARG A 116 4.61 16.60 -7.65
N LEU A 117 5.05 16.08 -8.80
CA LEU A 117 5.98 14.96 -8.93
C LEU A 117 7.24 15.49 -9.62
N PHE A 118 8.38 15.30 -8.98
CA PHE A 118 9.69 15.67 -9.54
C PHE A 118 10.33 14.49 -10.26
N GLU A 119 11.28 14.80 -11.14
CA GLU A 119 12.13 13.78 -11.78
C GLU A 119 12.83 12.89 -10.74
N PRO A 120 13.07 11.59 -11.03
CA PRO A 120 13.62 10.67 -10.03
C PRO A 120 15.02 11.01 -9.53
N ALA A 121 15.81 11.71 -10.36
CA ALA A 121 17.15 12.18 -10.01
C ALA A 121 17.14 13.54 -9.29
N TYR A 122 15.99 14.20 -9.19
CA TYR A 122 15.88 15.51 -8.58
C TYR A 122 16.16 15.46 -7.07
N ARG A 123 17.04 16.34 -6.59
CA ARG A 123 17.45 16.36 -5.19
C ARG A 123 16.71 17.44 -4.40
N HIS A 124 15.97 17.01 -3.39
CA HIS A 124 15.29 17.89 -2.44
C HIS A 124 16.29 18.38 -1.37
N LYS A 125 16.82 19.58 -1.55
CA LYS A 125 17.88 20.21 -0.73
C LYS A 125 17.65 21.69 -0.56
N HIS A 126 18.31 22.33 0.41
CA HIS A 126 18.24 23.78 0.57
C HIS A 126 18.90 24.49 -0.62
N ARG A 127 18.12 25.23 -1.40
CA ARG A 127 18.61 26.07 -2.50
C ARG A 127 18.74 27.54 -2.11
N VAL A 128 17.87 27.97 -1.20
CA VAL A 128 17.78 29.36 -0.72
C VAL A 128 18.66 29.66 0.50
N SER A 129 19.12 28.63 1.23
CA SER A 129 19.98 28.82 2.41
C SER A 129 21.46 28.79 2.01
N PRO A 130 22.19 29.92 2.12
CA PRO A 130 23.59 29.98 1.69
C PRO A 130 24.57 29.29 2.64
N THR A 131 24.15 28.98 3.87
CA THR A 131 25.00 28.41 4.93
C THR A 131 24.86 26.90 5.07
N CYS A 132 23.91 26.28 4.38
CA CYS A 132 23.66 24.84 4.53
C CYS A 132 24.61 24.03 3.64
N SER A 133 25.31 23.05 4.22
CA SER A 133 26.24 22.17 3.49
C SER A 133 25.57 21.36 2.37
N CYS A 134 24.26 21.09 2.47
CA CYS A 134 23.54 20.39 1.40
C CYS A 134 23.30 21.26 0.16
N ARG A 135 23.60 22.56 0.17
CA ARG A 135 23.46 23.41 -1.02
C ARG A 135 24.33 22.93 -2.18
N ASP A 136 25.55 22.51 -1.87
CA ASP A 136 26.58 22.11 -2.84
C ASP A 136 26.62 20.59 -3.06
N CYS A 137 25.49 19.90 -2.88
CA CYS A 137 25.38 18.46 -3.16
C CYS A 137 24.96 18.22 -4.63
N PHE A 138 25.77 17.53 -5.42
CA PHE A 138 25.59 17.42 -6.88
C PHE A 138 25.32 16.00 -7.37
N SER A 139 25.78 15.00 -6.63
CA SER A 139 25.61 13.58 -6.92
C SER A 139 24.57 12.95 -5.99
N ASP A 140 24.14 11.72 -6.27
CA ASP A 140 23.25 10.92 -5.42
C ASP A 140 23.92 10.47 -4.10
N VAL A 141 25.26 10.42 -4.05
CA VAL A 141 26.02 10.05 -2.86
C VAL A 141 26.25 11.21 -1.89
N ASP A 142 26.11 12.46 -2.33
CA ASP A 142 26.35 13.61 -1.46
C ASP A 142 25.23 13.72 -0.41
N PRO A 143 25.51 14.00 0.86
CA PRO A 143 24.47 14.03 1.90
C PRO A 143 23.50 15.21 1.75
N VAL A 144 22.22 14.95 2.05
CA VAL A 144 21.21 15.98 2.31
C VAL A 144 21.04 16.09 3.82
N CYS A 145 20.98 17.30 4.37
CA CYS A 145 20.80 17.47 5.81
C CYS A 145 19.40 17.02 6.28
N ASP A 146 19.30 16.59 7.54
CA ASP A 146 18.06 16.08 8.12
C ASP A 146 16.92 17.11 8.09
N GLU A 147 17.26 18.39 8.26
CA GLU A 147 16.31 19.49 8.14
C GLU A 147 15.67 19.50 6.74
N ALA A 148 16.49 19.43 5.69
CA ALA A 148 15.98 19.42 4.32
C ALA A 148 15.13 18.17 4.02
N LEU A 149 15.50 16.99 4.55
CA LEU A 149 14.70 15.76 4.44
C LEU A 149 13.33 15.84 5.15
N SER A 150 13.12 16.86 5.97
CA SER A 150 11.89 17.08 6.73
C SER A 150 11.07 18.29 6.28
N SER A 151 11.66 19.16 5.46
CA SER A 151 11.09 20.41 4.94
C SER A 151 10.21 20.21 3.70
N SER A 152 9.38 21.20 3.39
CA SER A 152 8.56 21.20 2.18
C SER A 152 9.34 21.69 0.96
N CYS A 153 8.91 21.36 -0.26
CA CYS A 153 9.52 21.91 -1.48
C CYS A 153 9.52 23.44 -1.52
N ALA A 154 8.53 24.11 -0.92
CA ALA A 154 8.47 25.56 -0.82
C ALA A 154 9.60 26.11 0.05
N ASP A 155 9.82 25.52 1.23
CA ASP A 155 10.89 25.93 2.16
C ASP A 155 12.29 25.65 1.60
N LEU A 156 12.43 24.57 0.83
CA LEU A 156 13.67 24.20 0.16
C LEU A 156 13.99 25.08 -1.05
N GLY A 157 12.98 25.74 -1.63
CA GLY A 157 13.09 26.47 -2.89
C GLY A 157 13.28 25.54 -4.08
N CYS A 158 12.55 24.43 -4.12
CA CYS A 158 12.66 23.46 -5.21
C CYS A 158 12.26 24.05 -6.57
N ASP A 159 12.94 23.59 -7.62
CA ASP A 159 12.83 24.10 -8.97
C ASP A 159 11.74 23.38 -9.76
N ASP A 160 10.73 24.15 -10.18
CA ASP A 160 9.56 23.64 -10.90
C ASP A 160 9.87 23.18 -12.33
N GLU A 161 11.03 23.54 -12.90
CA GLU A 161 11.47 23.03 -14.20
C GLU A 161 11.68 21.51 -14.20
N HIS A 162 11.93 20.93 -13.04
CA HIS A 162 12.09 19.48 -12.85
C HIS A 162 10.77 18.76 -12.50
N LEU A 163 9.62 19.44 -12.60
CA LEU A 163 8.32 18.78 -12.46
C LEU A 163 8.00 17.93 -13.68
N VAL A 164 7.62 16.68 -13.44
CA VAL A 164 7.19 15.77 -14.49
C VAL A 164 5.81 16.21 -15.01
N ALA A 165 5.76 16.53 -16.31
CA ALA A 165 4.52 16.84 -17.00
C ALA A 165 3.59 15.61 -17.04
N ARG A 166 2.30 15.82 -16.73
CA ARG A 166 1.30 14.73 -16.67
C ARG A 166 -0.01 15.16 -17.31
N GLU A 167 -0.41 14.46 -18.37
CA GLU A 167 -1.64 14.73 -19.16
C GLU A 167 -2.88 14.77 -18.27
N ARG A 168 -3.02 13.80 -17.34
CA ARG A 168 -4.15 13.76 -16.39
C ARG A 168 -4.32 15.06 -15.60
N LEU A 169 -3.22 15.72 -15.24
CA LEU A 169 -3.28 17.00 -14.50
C LEU A 169 -3.61 18.17 -15.39
N GLN A 170 -3.15 18.16 -16.65
CA GLN A 170 -3.52 19.17 -17.63
C GLN A 170 -5.02 19.10 -17.91
N ALA A 171 -5.56 17.91 -18.12
CA ALA A 171 -6.99 17.68 -18.26
C ALA A 171 -7.77 18.16 -17.03
N LYS A 172 -7.31 17.82 -15.80
CA LYS A 172 -7.97 18.30 -14.57
C LYS A 172 -7.95 19.83 -14.42
N ARG A 173 -6.85 20.50 -14.80
CA ARG A 173 -6.77 21.98 -14.77
C ARG A 173 -7.79 22.63 -15.70
N GLN A 174 -8.03 22.04 -16.86
CA GLN A 174 -9.07 22.49 -17.79
C GLN A 174 -10.46 22.26 -17.20
N SER A 175 -10.72 21.07 -16.66
CA SER A 175 -12.01 20.71 -16.07
C SER A 175 -12.36 21.47 -14.78
N GLU A 176 -11.38 21.99 -14.04
CA GLU A 176 -11.58 22.90 -12.90
C GLU A 176 -12.09 24.27 -13.33
N HIS A 177 -11.69 24.74 -14.50
CA HIS A 177 -12.17 26.00 -15.06
C HIS A 177 -13.67 25.92 -15.41
N ASP A 178 -14.13 24.73 -15.79
CA ASP A 178 -15.51 24.45 -16.20
C ASP A 178 -16.44 24.07 -15.02
N ASP A 179 -15.96 24.15 -13.75
CA ASP A 179 -16.65 23.70 -12.51
C ASP A 179 -17.31 22.31 -12.64
N SER A 180 -16.70 21.43 -13.41
CA SER A 180 -17.24 20.10 -13.66
C SER A 180 -17.01 19.20 -12.44
N ASP A 181 -18.05 18.45 -12.04
CA ASP A 181 -18.00 17.51 -10.91
C ASP A 181 -16.96 16.38 -11.15
N THR A 182 -16.56 16.17 -12.42
CA THR A 182 -15.54 15.18 -12.84
C THR A 182 -14.12 15.58 -12.40
N ALA A 183 -13.78 16.87 -12.33
CA ALA A 183 -12.47 17.33 -11.89
C ALA A 183 -12.14 16.86 -10.45
N ARG A 184 -13.18 16.80 -9.61
CA ARG A 184 -13.13 16.44 -8.18
C ARG A 184 -13.27 14.93 -7.93
N GLN A 185 -13.51 14.12 -8.97
CA GLN A 185 -13.59 12.67 -8.81
C GLN A 185 -12.21 12.08 -8.48
N PRO A 186 -12.10 11.25 -7.43
CA PRO A 186 -10.88 10.51 -7.15
C PRO A 186 -10.69 9.41 -8.18
N ALA A 187 -9.49 9.33 -8.75
CA ALA A 187 -9.10 8.18 -9.56
C ALA A 187 -8.82 6.98 -8.67
N VAL A 188 -9.27 5.80 -9.11
CA VAL A 188 -9.00 4.52 -8.48
C VAL A 188 -8.11 3.69 -9.40
N HIS A 189 -7.05 3.11 -8.85
CA HIS A 189 -6.14 2.23 -9.58
C HIS A 189 -6.12 0.86 -8.93
N VAL A 190 -6.05 -0.20 -9.74
CA VAL A 190 -5.95 -1.59 -9.26
C VAL A 190 -4.62 -2.16 -9.71
N GLY A 191 -3.83 -2.72 -8.79
CA GLY A 191 -2.52 -3.26 -9.14
C GLY A 191 -1.72 -3.83 -7.97
N ALA A 192 -0.47 -4.22 -8.24
CA ALA A 192 0.42 -4.75 -7.21
C ALA A 192 0.93 -3.63 -6.28
N VAL A 193 0.95 -3.90 -4.99
CA VAL A 193 1.38 -2.95 -3.95
C VAL A 193 2.64 -3.49 -3.28
N ALA A 194 3.69 -2.68 -3.20
CA ALA A 194 4.91 -3.00 -2.48
C ALA A 194 4.72 -2.71 -0.98
N SER A 195 5.06 -3.68 -0.13
CA SER A 195 4.99 -3.59 1.32
C SER A 195 6.36 -3.77 1.95
N GLY A 196 6.71 -2.97 2.96
CA GLY A 196 8.01 -3.05 3.62
C GLY A 196 8.01 -2.52 5.05
N ASP A 197 9.05 -2.81 5.81
CA ASP A 197 9.30 -2.22 7.14
C ASP A 197 10.08 -0.90 7.05
N THR A 198 10.80 -0.73 5.94
CA THR A 198 11.43 0.52 5.53
C THR A 198 10.41 1.38 4.79
N VAL A 199 10.62 2.70 4.75
CA VAL A 199 9.80 3.63 3.97
C VAL A 199 10.59 3.98 2.71
N MET A 200 10.02 3.68 1.53
CA MET A 200 10.60 4.10 0.26
C MET A 200 10.60 5.63 0.15
N LYS A 201 11.80 6.23 0.11
CA LYS A 201 12.04 7.68 -0.04
C LYS A 201 13.03 8.02 -1.15
N SER A 202 13.40 7.03 -1.95
CA SER A 202 14.33 7.17 -3.06
C SER A 202 13.55 6.98 -4.34
N ALA A 203 13.32 8.07 -5.09
CA ALA A 203 12.56 8.03 -6.33
C ALA A 203 13.23 7.11 -7.38
N ALA A 204 14.56 7.07 -7.40
CA ALA A 204 15.33 6.17 -8.25
C ALA A 204 15.11 4.68 -7.88
N ASP A 205 15.17 4.35 -6.59
CA ASP A 205 14.94 2.97 -6.13
C ASP A 205 13.47 2.56 -6.31
N ARG A 206 12.54 3.48 -6.06
CA ARG A 206 11.10 3.33 -6.32
C ARG A 206 10.85 2.95 -7.77
N ASP A 207 11.38 3.72 -8.72
CA ASP A 207 11.16 3.49 -10.14
C ASP A 207 11.82 2.21 -10.63
N ARG A 208 13.03 1.92 -10.13
CA ARG A 208 13.71 0.64 -10.40
C ARG A 208 12.84 -0.53 -9.94
N PHE A 209 12.40 -0.51 -8.69
CA PHE A 209 11.61 -1.61 -8.13
C PHE A 209 10.22 -1.71 -8.79
N SER A 210 9.59 -0.58 -9.11
CA SER A 210 8.31 -0.55 -9.84
C SER A 210 8.43 -1.23 -11.20
N ARG A 211 9.52 -0.99 -11.95
CA ARG A 211 9.79 -1.70 -13.22
C ARG A 211 10.04 -3.19 -13.03
N GLU A 212 10.84 -3.56 -12.04
CA GLU A 212 11.24 -4.96 -11.82
C GLU A 212 10.09 -5.83 -11.30
N ALA A 213 9.27 -5.29 -10.40
CA ALA A 213 8.22 -6.04 -9.70
C ALA A 213 6.80 -5.73 -10.20
N GLY A 214 6.63 -4.75 -11.10
CA GLY A 214 5.32 -4.34 -11.62
C GLY A 214 4.41 -3.71 -10.56
N VAL A 215 4.98 -3.14 -9.49
CA VAL A 215 4.21 -2.49 -8.42
C VAL A 215 3.86 -1.06 -8.77
N ILE A 216 2.69 -0.61 -8.32
CA ILE A 216 2.16 0.74 -8.60
C ILE A 216 2.02 1.62 -7.34
N ALA A 217 2.28 1.06 -6.16
CA ALA A 217 2.25 1.80 -4.89
C ALA A 217 3.18 1.16 -3.86
N PHE A 218 3.57 1.94 -2.84
CA PHE A 218 4.40 1.52 -1.72
C PHE A 218 3.69 1.82 -0.39
N GLU A 219 3.75 0.90 0.55
CA GLU A 219 3.18 1.02 1.89
C GLU A 219 3.92 0.13 2.90
N THR A 220 3.51 0.13 4.17
CA THR A 220 4.33 -0.41 5.27
C THR A 220 3.66 -1.45 6.18
N GLU A 221 2.38 -1.74 5.98
CA GLU A 221 1.59 -2.56 6.89
C GLU A 221 0.96 -3.79 6.19
N GLY A 222 0.70 -3.69 4.88
CA GLY A 222 -0.09 -4.60 4.08
C GLY A 222 0.35 -6.03 4.16
N ALA A 223 1.64 -6.31 4.02
CA ALA A 223 2.18 -7.66 4.10
C ALA A 223 1.89 -8.34 5.45
N GLY A 224 1.85 -7.58 6.55
CA GLY A 224 1.52 -8.14 7.86
C GLY A 224 0.05 -8.54 8.00
N VAL A 225 -0.87 -7.82 7.34
CA VAL A 225 -2.30 -8.11 7.38
C VAL A 225 -2.68 -9.20 6.36
N TRP A 226 -1.96 -9.25 5.24
CA TRP A 226 -2.29 -10.06 4.07
C TRP A 226 -2.39 -11.56 4.36
N ASP A 227 -1.49 -12.10 5.18
CA ASP A 227 -1.48 -13.52 5.55
C ASP A 227 -2.38 -13.83 6.76
N GLU A 228 -2.87 -12.81 7.47
CA GLU A 228 -3.63 -13.00 8.70
C GLU A 228 -5.13 -13.03 8.46
N VAL A 229 -5.66 -12.17 7.59
CA VAL A 229 -7.10 -12.07 7.33
C VAL A 229 -7.38 -11.85 5.85
N PRO A 230 -8.52 -12.33 5.32
CA PRO A 230 -8.95 -11.93 3.98
C PRO A 230 -9.03 -10.41 3.91
N CYS A 231 -8.19 -9.79 3.09
CA CYS A 231 -8.13 -8.34 3.04
C CYS A 231 -7.88 -7.79 1.65
N ILE A 232 -8.18 -6.50 1.52
CA ILE A 232 -7.77 -5.65 0.42
C ILE A 232 -6.99 -4.49 1.05
N VAL A 233 -5.77 -4.26 0.58
CA VAL A 233 -5.02 -3.05 0.91
C VAL A 233 -5.52 -1.93 0.00
N VAL A 234 -6.07 -0.90 0.62
CA VAL A 234 -6.51 0.33 -0.03
C VAL A 234 -5.50 1.40 0.33
N LYS A 235 -4.45 1.52 -0.48
CA LYS A 235 -3.42 2.52 -0.24
C LYS A 235 -3.86 3.83 -0.85
N GLY A 236 -4.08 4.81 0.00
CA GLY A 236 -3.97 6.21 -0.35
C GLY A 236 -2.52 6.64 -0.66
N VAL A 237 -2.21 7.24 -1.82
CA VAL A 237 -0.85 7.72 -2.19
C VAL A 237 -0.58 9.16 -1.73
N CYS A 238 0.08 9.38 -0.56
CA CYS A 238 0.25 10.71 0.09
C CYS A 238 1.49 11.52 -0.27
N ASP A 239 2.38 10.83 -0.95
CA ASP A 239 3.66 11.27 -1.43
C ASP A 239 3.99 10.34 -2.60
N TYR A 240 5.05 10.66 -3.31
CA TYR A 240 5.47 9.84 -4.45
C TYR A 240 6.49 8.79 -4.04
N ALA A 241 6.57 8.39 -2.76
CA ALA A 241 7.65 7.54 -2.26
C ALA A 241 9.05 8.10 -2.60
N ASP A 242 9.17 9.42 -2.54
CA ASP A 242 10.39 10.20 -2.67
C ASP A 242 10.70 10.89 -1.33
N SER A 243 11.79 11.65 -1.27
CA SER A 243 12.21 12.32 -0.04
C SER A 243 11.39 13.58 0.27
N HIS A 244 10.49 14.00 -0.63
CA HIS A 244 9.69 15.20 -0.48
C HIS A 244 8.41 14.95 0.34
N LYS A 245 8.15 15.83 1.31
CA LYS A 245 6.94 15.75 2.14
C LYS A 245 5.86 16.70 1.65
N HIS A 246 4.70 16.14 1.32
CA HIS A 246 3.51 16.92 0.95
C HIS A 246 2.41 16.88 2.03
N LYS A 247 2.55 17.67 3.10
CA LYS A 247 1.60 17.64 4.24
C LYS A 247 0.18 18.13 3.91
N GLY A 248 0.05 19.08 2.98
CA GLY A 248 -1.23 19.75 2.67
C GLY A 248 -2.35 18.82 2.19
N ARG A 249 -1.99 17.62 1.71
CA ARG A 249 -2.93 16.73 1.05
C ARG A 249 -3.43 15.60 1.95
N GLN A 250 -2.77 15.35 3.09
CA GLN A 250 -3.02 14.20 3.97
C GLN A 250 -4.45 14.12 4.56
N ASN A 251 -5.16 15.25 4.69
CA ASN A 251 -6.54 15.22 5.19
C ASN A 251 -7.54 14.84 4.09
N PHE A 252 -7.52 15.54 2.94
CA PHE A 252 -8.32 15.19 1.75
C PHE A 252 -8.16 13.71 1.39
N ALA A 253 -6.91 13.31 1.48
CA ALA A 253 -6.44 11.99 1.30
C ALA A 253 -7.04 10.90 2.19
N ALA A 254 -7.12 11.19 3.48
CA ALA A 254 -7.70 10.28 4.46
C ALA A 254 -9.19 10.13 4.21
N ALA A 255 -9.86 11.24 3.91
CA ALA A 255 -11.28 11.24 3.59
C ALA A 255 -11.58 10.44 2.32
N THR A 256 -10.74 10.58 1.28
CA THR A 256 -10.86 9.83 0.02
C THR A 256 -10.69 8.34 0.23
N ALA A 257 -9.69 7.93 1.03
CA ALA A 257 -9.48 6.53 1.35
C ALA A 257 -10.62 5.96 2.22
N ALA A 258 -11.14 6.72 3.18
CA ALA A 258 -12.32 6.33 3.94
C ALA A 258 -13.57 6.20 3.04
N ALA A 259 -13.71 7.06 2.04
CA ALA A 259 -14.78 7.00 1.04
C ALA A 259 -14.69 5.74 0.16
N SER A 260 -13.52 5.08 0.09
CA SER A 260 -13.35 3.76 -0.54
C SER A 260 -14.10 2.65 0.18
N LYS A 261 -14.81 2.94 1.28
CA LYS A 261 -15.90 2.11 1.81
C LYS A 261 -16.85 1.63 0.70
N ALA A 262 -16.98 2.37 -0.41
CA ALA A 262 -17.67 1.94 -1.62
C ALA A 262 -17.32 0.51 -2.08
N ILE A 263 -16.08 0.05 -1.84
CA ILE A 263 -15.64 -1.33 -2.10
C ILE A 263 -16.57 -2.36 -1.45
N LEU A 264 -17.02 -2.09 -0.22
CA LEU A 264 -17.88 -3.00 0.54
C LEU A 264 -19.27 -3.17 -0.10
N GLU A 265 -19.73 -2.21 -0.91
CA GLU A 265 -21.01 -2.33 -1.60
C GLU A 265 -20.95 -3.25 -2.83
N GLY A 266 -19.75 -3.50 -3.36
CA GLY A 266 -19.51 -4.49 -4.42
C GLY A 266 -19.21 -5.90 -3.88
N TYR A 267 -18.93 -6.01 -2.57
CA TYR A 267 -18.65 -7.31 -1.95
C TYR A 267 -19.95 -8.10 -1.80
N ILE A 268 -20.17 -9.04 -2.72
CA ILE A 268 -21.29 -9.97 -2.63
C ILE A 268 -21.08 -10.81 -1.38
N ARG A 269 -21.95 -10.63 -0.39
CA ARG A 269 -22.10 -11.59 0.70
C ARG A 269 -22.63 -12.87 0.07
N THR A 270 -21.76 -13.83 -0.23
CA THR A 270 -22.21 -15.22 -0.30
C THR A 270 -22.65 -15.57 1.11
N ASP A 271 -23.95 -15.42 1.37
CA ASP A 271 -24.57 -15.94 2.57
C ASP A 271 -24.34 -17.46 2.57
N LYS A 272 -23.26 -17.91 3.22
CA LYS A 272 -23.36 -19.15 3.97
C LYS A 272 -24.33 -18.83 5.08
N ALA A 273 -25.62 -19.05 4.80
CA ALA A 273 -26.63 -19.15 5.83
C ALA A 273 -26.04 -20.06 6.91
N LEU A 274 -25.70 -19.48 8.05
CA LEU A 274 -25.44 -20.23 9.26
C LEU A 274 -26.75 -20.97 9.53
N LYS A 275 -26.87 -22.21 9.05
CA LYS A 275 -27.87 -23.15 9.55
C LYS A 275 -27.44 -23.48 10.97
N ALA A 276 -27.77 -22.59 11.90
CA ALA A 276 -27.87 -22.95 13.29
C ALA A 276 -29.26 -23.56 13.48
N SER A 277 -29.27 -24.89 13.50
CA SER A 277 -30.36 -25.70 14.02
C SER A 277 -30.81 -25.13 15.37
N ALA A 278 -32.08 -24.75 15.46
CA ALA A 278 -32.76 -24.60 16.74
C ALA A 278 -32.69 -25.95 17.47
N GLY A 279 -31.81 -26.04 18.45
CA GLY A 279 -31.78 -27.09 19.45
C GLY A 279 -32.01 -26.44 20.80
N ASP A 280 -33.23 -26.56 21.30
CA ASP A 280 -33.61 -26.19 22.66
C ASP A 280 -32.67 -26.84 23.67
N GLY A 281 -31.98 -26.01 24.46
CA GLY A 281 -31.11 -26.44 25.54
C GLY A 281 -31.12 -25.39 26.65
N LYS A 282 -32.06 -25.54 27.59
CA LYS A 282 -32.20 -24.74 28.82
C LYS A 282 -30.84 -24.54 29.52
N CYS A 283 -30.48 -23.28 29.73
CA CYS A 283 -29.42 -22.87 30.64
C CYS A 283 -29.98 -22.82 32.07
N SER A 284 -29.56 -23.75 32.94
CA SER A 284 -29.74 -23.63 34.40
C SER A 284 -28.41 -23.27 35.06
N SER A 285 -28.50 -22.34 35.99
CA SER A 285 -27.45 -21.60 36.68
C SER A 285 -26.71 -22.36 37.80
N SER A 286 -25.39 -22.08 37.89
CA SER A 286 -24.53 -21.95 39.09
C SER A 286 -24.00 -23.21 39.81
N PRO A 287 -22.91 -23.13 40.63
CA PRO A 287 -21.81 -22.15 40.71
C PRO A 287 -20.38 -22.77 40.81
N MET A 288 -19.39 -21.88 40.92
CA MET A 288 -17.97 -22.10 41.23
C MET A 288 -17.66 -23.03 42.41
N LEU A 289 -16.53 -23.73 42.31
CA LEU A 289 -15.69 -24.09 43.47
C LEU A 289 -14.21 -24.14 43.08
N ALA A 290 -13.41 -23.43 43.86
CA ALA A 290 -11.96 -23.38 43.82
C ALA A 290 -11.35 -24.44 44.76
N ASN A 291 -10.18 -24.97 44.39
CA ASN A 291 -9.02 -25.37 45.23
C ASN A 291 -8.16 -26.37 44.44
N ARG A 292 -6.87 -26.61 44.69
CA ARG A 292 -5.73 -25.95 45.38
C ARG A 292 -4.58 -26.97 45.26
N ALA A 293 -3.39 -26.49 44.90
CA ALA A 293 -2.03 -26.93 45.26
C ALA A 293 -1.57 -28.41 45.25
N GLY A 294 -0.29 -28.58 44.87
CA GLY A 294 0.56 -29.75 45.09
C GLY A 294 1.08 -30.31 43.77
N GLY A 295 2.37 -30.40 43.43
CA GLY A 295 3.60 -30.36 44.21
C GLY A 295 4.49 -31.52 43.75
N ASN A 296 5.75 -31.19 43.43
CA ASN A 296 6.94 -32.03 43.20
C ASN A 296 7.22 -32.68 41.82
N GLU A 297 8.35 -32.22 41.23
CA GLU A 297 9.63 -32.94 41.01
C GLU A 297 9.50 -34.43 40.61
N ASP A 298 10.19 -34.96 39.59
CA ASP A 298 11.65 -34.91 39.45
C ASP A 298 12.13 -35.51 38.09
N THR A 299 13.35 -35.12 37.73
CA THR A 299 14.40 -35.78 36.92
C THR A 299 14.10 -36.57 35.62
N GLY A 300 14.88 -36.26 34.57
CA GLY A 300 15.00 -37.17 33.41
C GLY A 300 15.77 -36.64 32.19
N SER A 301 17.04 -36.27 32.38
CA SER A 301 18.00 -36.04 31.28
C SER A 301 18.20 -37.31 30.45
N ARG A 302 18.22 -37.20 29.10
CA ARG A 302 19.03 -38.04 28.22
C ARG A 302 19.21 -37.45 26.82
N ASN A 303 20.48 -37.31 26.47
CA ASN A 303 21.04 -36.98 25.16
C ASN A 303 20.64 -37.98 24.08
N GLY A 304 20.58 -37.52 22.83
CA GLY A 304 20.51 -38.36 21.64
C GLY A 304 20.97 -37.57 20.41
N SER A 305 22.27 -37.65 20.13
CA SER A 305 22.94 -37.14 18.94
C SER A 305 22.86 -38.18 17.81
N ALA A 306 22.49 -37.77 16.59
CA ALA A 306 22.76 -38.48 15.32
C ALA A 306 22.40 -37.52 14.16
N ALA A 307 23.36 -36.95 13.46
CA ALA A 307 24.10 -37.52 12.32
C ALA A 307 23.37 -37.37 10.97
N ILE A 308 24.10 -36.72 10.06
CA ILE A 308 23.84 -36.36 8.67
C ILE A 308 23.68 -37.61 7.79
N PRO A 309 22.97 -37.53 6.64
CA PRO A 309 23.68 -37.83 5.40
C PRO A 309 23.47 -36.80 4.28
N GLN A 310 24.49 -36.76 3.42
CA GLN A 310 24.71 -35.91 2.27
C GLN A 310 23.77 -36.19 1.09
N GLN A 311 23.58 -35.12 0.31
CA GLN A 311 23.49 -35.02 -1.16
C GLN A 311 22.99 -36.21 -1.98
N ASP A 312 22.02 -35.92 -2.84
CA ASP A 312 22.10 -36.34 -4.23
C ASP A 312 21.62 -35.25 -5.19
N GLN A 313 22.37 -35.11 -6.28
CA GLN A 313 22.18 -34.17 -7.38
C GLN A 313 21.03 -34.61 -8.29
N ALA A 314 20.25 -33.66 -8.80
CA ALA A 314 19.46 -33.87 -10.01
C ALA A 314 19.49 -32.62 -10.90
N ASN A 315 20.19 -32.76 -12.02
CA ASN A 315 20.17 -31.89 -13.20
C ASN A 315 18.74 -31.69 -13.72
N ALA A 316 18.41 -30.46 -14.14
CA ALA A 316 17.36 -30.22 -15.11
C ALA A 316 17.70 -29.02 -16.02
N ALA A 317 18.30 -29.37 -17.16
CA ALA A 317 18.13 -28.83 -18.51
C ALA A 317 17.90 -27.31 -18.70
N HIS A 318 18.93 -26.66 -19.25
CA HIS A 318 18.82 -25.44 -20.03
C HIS A 318 18.04 -25.68 -21.34
N GLY A 319 16.95 -24.94 -21.56
CA GLY A 319 16.32 -24.72 -22.86
C GLY A 319 16.79 -23.38 -23.48
N PRO A 320 16.78 -23.25 -24.81
CA PRO A 320 17.53 -22.22 -25.52
C PRO A 320 16.91 -20.82 -25.40
N VAL A 321 17.76 -19.83 -25.10
CA VAL A 321 17.46 -18.41 -25.16
C VAL A 321 17.54 -17.95 -26.62
N PHE A 322 16.40 -17.61 -27.21
CA PHE A 322 16.36 -16.91 -28.49
C PHE A 322 16.72 -15.43 -28.28
N HIS A 323 17.88 -15.02 -28.80
CA HIS A 323 18.26 -13.62 -28.95
C HIS A 323 17.78 -13.10 -30.30
N GLY A 324 16.86 -12.12 -30.28
CA GLY A 324 16.49 -11.27 -31.40
C GLY A 324 16.25 -9.85 -30.87
N PRO A 325 16.57 -8.79 -31.64
CA PRO A 325 16.60 -7.42 -31.12
C PRO A 325 15.17 -6.89 -31.00
N ILE A 326 14.67 -6.77 -29.77
CA ILE A 326 13.42 -6.07 -29.50
C ILE A 326 13.79 -4.65 -29.06
N SER A 327 13.61 -3.69 -29.95
CA SER A 327 13.58 -2.27 -29.65
C SER A 327 12.44 -2.01 -28.66
N GLY A 328 12.73 -2.09 -27.36
CA GLY A 328 11.75 -1.97 -26.28
C GLY A 328 11.60 -0.52 -25.82
N GLN A 329 10.56 0.15 -26.32
CA GLN A 329 9.86 1.15 -25.52
C GLN A 329 8.98 0.39 -24.51
N TYR A 330 9.45 0.26 -23.27
CA TYR A 330 8.62 -0.20 -22.17
C TYR A 330 8.61 0.89 -21.09
N VAL A 331 7.57 1.72 -21.19
CA VAL A 331 7.23 2.80 -20.27
C VAL A 331 6.51 2.22 -19.06
N ILE A 332 6.89 2.68 -17.88
CA ILE A 332 6.26 2.37 -16.59
C ILE A 332 4.77 2.75 -16.67
N PRO A 333 3.81 1.86 -16.37
CA PRO A 333 2.39 2.21 -16.32
C PRO A 333 2.10 2.99 -15.02
N GLY A 334 2.60 4.22 -15.01
CA GLY A 334 2.25 5.35 -14.15
C GLY A 334 2.23 6.67 -14.95
N ILE A 335 2.61 6.61 -16.24
CA ILE A 335 2.37 7.62 -17.27
C ILE A 335 1.37 6.99 -18.24
N VAL A 336 0.09 7.26 -18.02
CA VAL A 336 -0.94 6.97 -19.02
C VAL A 336 -0.77 8.03 -20.11
N ASN A 337 -0.17 7.63 -21.23
CA ASN A 337 -0.40 8.28 -22.52
C ASN A 337 -1.86 7.98 -22.90
N LEU A 338 -2.70 9.00 -22.99
CA LEU A 338 -3.95 8.93 -23.74
C LEU A 338 -3.71 9.58 -25.11
N THR A 339 -3.14 8.81 -26.03
CA THR A 339 -3.35 9.04 -27.46
C THR A 339 -4.08 7.83 -28.02
N ALA A 340 -5.17 8.12 -28.73
CA ALA A 340 -6.06 7.17 -29.40
C ALA A 340 -5.35 6.08 -30.22
#